data_AF-A0A671U9E4-F1
#
_entry.id   AF-A0A671U9E4-F1
#
_cell.length_a   1.000
_cell.length_b   1.000
_cell.length_c   1.000
_cell.angle_alpha   90.00
_cell.angle_beta   90.00
_cell.angle_gamma   90.00
#
_symmetry.space_group_name_H-M   'P 1'
#
loop_
_entity.id
_entity.type
_entity.pdbx_description
1 polymer ?
#
loop_
_entity_poly.entity_id
_entity_poly.type
_entity_poly.pdbx_seq_one_letter_code
_entity_poly.pdbx_strand_id
1 'polypeptide(L)'
;HFYGGKRAEIPKANFRRLPFDHCSLSLQPFEYPMCTEEGVVFDLLSIVPWIKKYGTNPATGEVSKIKFLFNILLPLFFSVLISLYHCPVLYNIFTNNSHIVANKVTGNVFSNEAVEQLNIKTKSFKDLLTDEPFTRKDIITLQDPTNLDKFNVSNFFHVKNNLKVLDPDEEKAKLDPAYHLNSTNLETRETLAELYKDYKGDQLLASTSKEPVAKKTDKLNAAHYSTGRVCASFTSTAMTPVTTHEADAIADDTVRYQYVKKKGYVRLHTNKGDLNVELHCDKVPKAGENFIRLCKKGYYDGTVFHRSIRNFMIQGGDPTGTGTGGESFWGKPFKDEFRPNLSHTGRGVLSMANSGPNTNKSQFFITFRSCTYLDRKHTVFGRIVGGFETLTAMENVESDPKSDKPKSEIKIISATVFVDPYEEADAQIAAERENELQKQEEEKQQTSIAQKKAKEEQAPKTFKAGVGKYINPATM
;
A
#
# COMPACT_ATOMS: atom_id res chain seq x y z
N HIS A 1 -38.89 46.09 -22.28
CA HIS A 1 -39.13 44.65 -22.41
C HIS A 1 -37.86 43.95 -22.87
N PHE A 2 -37.15 43.23 -22.00
CA PHE A 2 -36.27 42.13 -22.39
C PHE A 2 -36.22 41.12 -21.23
N TYR A 3 -37.08 40.11 -21.34
CA TYR A 3 -37.07 38.92 -20.48
C TYR A 3 -35.90 38.04 -20.92
N GLY A 4 -34.83 37.98 -20.11
CA GLY A 4 -33.78 36.97 -20.23
C GLY A 4 -34.12 35.79 -19.32
N GLY A 5 -34.81 34.78 -19.85
CA GLY A 5 -35.17 33.56 -19.11
C GLY A 5 -33.92 32.79 -18.66
N LYS A 6 -33.87 32.45 -17.36
CA LYS A 6 -32.90 31.50 -16.80
C LYS A 6 -33.12 30.15 -17.49
N ARG A 7 -32.18 29.71 -18.34
CA ARG A 7 -32.14 28.31 -18.81
C ARG A 7 -31.95 27.43 -17.57
N ALA A 8 -32.71 26.34 -17.48
CA ALA A 8 -32.53 25.34 -16.43
C ALA A 8 -31.08 24.87 -16.45
N GLU A 9 -30.33 25.17 -15.39
CA GLU A 9 -28.98 24.66 -15.20
C GLU A 9 -29.09 23.14 -15.00
N ILE A 10 -28.75 22.37 -16.03
CA ILE A 10 -28.55 20.94 -15.91
C ILE A 10 -27.36 20.76 -14.95
N PRO A 11 -27.48 20.02 -13.84
CA PRO A 11 -26.38 19.83 -12.90
C PRO A 11 -25.26 19.05 -13.60
N LYS A 12 -24.24 19.75 -14.12
CA LYS A 12 -23.07 19.15 -14.76
C LYS A 12 -22.16 18.35 -13.80
N ALA A 13 -22.56 18.21 -12.53
CA ALA A 13 -21.72 17.63 -11.48
C ALA A 13 -21.60 16.09 -11.51
N ASN A 14 -22.46 15.35 -12.22
CA ASN A 14 -22.47 13.87 -12.20
C ASN A 14 -22.54 13.23 -13.60
N PHE A 15 -21.92 13.83 -14.63
CA PHE A 15 -21.83 13.20 -15.95
C PHE A 15 -20.67 12.21 -15.99
N ARG A 16 -20.97 10.91 -15.92
CA ARG A 16 -19.98 9.84 -16.12
C ARG A 16 -20.31 9.12 -17.42
N ARG A 17 -19.47 9.34 -18.43
CA ARG A 17 -19.66 8.77 -19.76
C ARG A 17 -19.24 7.31 -19.80
N LEU A 18 -20.10 6.45 -20.32
CA LEU A 18 -19.73 5.09 -20.69
C LEU A 18 -18.96 5.09 -22.03
N PRO A 19 -17.77 4.47 -22.12
CA PRO A 19 -17.09 4.24 -23.39
C PRO A 19 -17.92 3.37 -24.35
N PHE A 20 -17.69 3.49 -25.65
CA PHE A 20 -18.54 2.83 -26.66
C PHE A 20 -18.35 1.31 -26.73
N ASP A 21 -17.20 0.82 -26.28
CA ASP A 21 -16.78 -0.57 -26.22
C ASP A 21 -17.22 -1.27 -24.92
N HIS A 22 -18.01 -0.60 -24.07
CA HIS A 22 -18.44 -1.12 -22.78
C HIS A 22 -19.94 -1.47 -22.75
N CYS A 23 -20.26 -2.52 -22.01
CA CYS A 23 -21.62 -2.95 -21.73
C CYS A 23 -22.33 -1.97 -20.78
N SER A 24 -23.55 -1.56 -21.13
CA SER A 24 -24.33 -0.62 -20.33
C SER A 24 -24.86 -1.18 -19.00
N LEU A 25 -24.71 -2.48 -18.77
CA LEU A 25 -25.10 -3.16 -17.53
C LEU A 25 -23.91 -3.50 -16.63
N SER A 26 -22.88 -4.19 -17.16
CA SER A 26 -21.69 -4.55 -16.37
C SER A 26 -20.68 -3.42 -16.23
N LEU A 27 -20.79 -2.38 -17.07
CA LEU A 27 -19.84 -1.26 -17.16
C LEU A 27 -18.41 -1.71 -17.47
N GLN A 28 -18.26 -2.90 -18.08
CA GLN A 28 -16.99 -3.50 -18.52
C GLN A 28 -16.98 -3.61 -20.05
N PRO A 29 -15.80 -3.75 -20.68
CA PRO A 29 -15.71 -4.05 -22.10
C PRO A 29 -16.58 -5.26 -22.48
N PHE A 30 -17.35 -5.15 -23.56
CA PHE A 30 -18.18 -6.27 -24.01
C PHE A 30 -17.35 -7.30 -24.79
N GLU A 31 -17.76 -8.57 -24.73
CA GLU A 31 -17.20 -9.63 -25.58
C GLU A 31 -18.20 -10.01 -26.68
N TYR A 32 -19.49 -10.13 -26.32
CA TYR A 32 -20.57 -10.48 -27.23
C TYR A 32 -21.62 -9.36 -27.22
N PRO A 33 -21.35 -8.24 -27.93
CA PRO A 33 -22.21 -7.08 -27.92
C PRO A 33 -23.55 -7.36 -28.60
N MET A 34 -24.61 -7.00 -27.89
CA MET A 34 -26.00 -7.01 -28.36
C MET A 34 -26.58 -5.62 -28.14
N CYS A 35 -27.38 -5.09 -29.06
CA CYS A 35 -28.04 -3.80 -28.88
C CYS A 35 -29.57 -3.88 -28.90
N THR A 36 -30.21 -2.94 -28.21
CA THR A 36 -31.65 -2.68 -28.35
C THR A 36 -31.94 -1.87 -29.62
N GLU A 37 -33.20 -1.77 -30.01
CA GLU A 37 -33.63 -0.89 -31.12
C GLU A 37 -33.29 0.59 -30.88
N GLU A 38 -33.23 1.00 -29.62
CA GLU A 38 -32.81 2.35 -29.22
C GLU A 38 -31.30 2.55 -29.37
N GLY A 39 -30.53 1.48 -29.61
CA GLY A 39 -29.07 1.48 -29.75
C GLY A 39 -28.32 1.51 -28.43
N VAL A 40 -28.86 0.91 -27.36
CA VAL A 40 -28.13 0.70 -26.10
C VAL A 40 -27.45 -0.66 -26.16
N VAL A 41 -26.13 -0.70 -25.90
CA VAL A 41 -25.32 -1.92 -26.03
C VAL A 41 -25.18 -2.63 -24.69
N PHE A 42 -25.41 -3.93 -24.70
CA PHE A 42 -25.24 -4.86 -23.60
C PHE A 42 -24.40 -6.05 -24.03
N ASP A 43 -23.72 -6.67 -23.08
CA ASP A 43 -23.05 -7.94 -23.29
C ASP A 43 -24.03 -9.10 -23.06
N LEU A 44 -24.00 -10.10 -23.95
CA LEU A 44 -24.92 -11.24 -23.94
C LEU A 44 -24.91 -11.99 -22.60
N LEU A 45 -23.73 -12.21 -22.02
CA LEU A 45 -23.56 -12.95 -20.77
C LEU A 45 -24.17 -12.20 -19.58
N SER A 46 -24.14 -10.86 -19.62
CA SER A 46 -24.65 -10.01 -18.54
C SER A 46 -26.16 -9.78 -18.65
N ILE A 47 -26.68 -9.58 -19.87
CA ILE A 47 -28.08 -9.17 -20.08
C ILE A 47 -29.07 -10.33 -19.93
N VAL A 48 -28.67 -11.56 -20.31
CA VAL A 48 -29.56 -12.74 -20.22
C VAL A 48 -29.93 -13.06 -18.76
N PRO A 49 -29.00 -13.13 -17.79
CA PRO A 49 -29.33 -13.28 -16.37
C PRO A 49 -30.22 -12.14 -15.83
N TRP A 50 -29.97 -10.91 -16.26
CA TRP A 50 -30.77 -9.75 -15.87
C TRP A 50 -32.23 -9.86 -16.28
N ILE A 51 -32.46 -10.21 -17.53
CA ILE A 51 -33.82 -10.38 -18.06
C ILE A 51 -34.54 -11.51 -17.33
N LYS A 52 -33.86 -12.63 -17.04
CA LYS A 52 -34.45 -13.75 -16.29
C LYS A 52 -34.88 -13.36 -14.89
N LYS A 53 -34.11 -12.49 -14.21
CA LYS A 53 -34.36 -12.09 -12.82
C LYS A 53 -35.37 -10.96 -12.68
N TYR A 54 -35.24 -9.90 -13.50
CA TYR A 54 -35.99 -8.65 -13.32
C TYR A 54 -37.03 -8.39 -14.42
N GLY A 55 -36.91 -8.99 -15.62
CA GLY A 55 -37.85 -8.78 -16.72
C GLY A 55 -37.95 -7.34 -17.23
N THR A 56 -36.94 -6.50 -16.94
CA THR A 56 -36.90 -5.06 -17.27
C THR A 56 -35.64 -4.71 -18.04
N ASN A 57 -35.71 -3.66 -18.87
CA ASN A 57 -34.52 -3.09 -19.51
C ASN A 57 -33.65 -2.36 -18.44
N PRO A 58 -32.37 -2.74 -18.25
CA PRO A 58 -31.52 -2.14 -17.22
C PRO A 58 -31.15 -0.67 -17.45
N ALA A 59 -31.28 -0.16 -18.68
CA ALA A 59 -31.00 1.25 -18.99
C ALA A 59 -32.24 2.13 -18.79
N THR A 60 -33.39 1.75 -19.34
CA THR A 60 -34.63 2.56 -19.35
C THR A 60 -35.63 2.19 -18.26
N GLY A 61 -35.58 0.97 -17.72
CA GLY A 61 -36.53 0.47 -16.73
C GLY A 61 -37.86 -0.03 -17.32
N GLU A 62 -38.01 -0.05 -18.64
CA GLU A 62 -39.23 -0.51 -19.29
C GLU A 62 -39.45 -2.01 -19.09
N VAL A 63 -40.68 -2.37 -18.69
CA VAL A 63 -41.09 -3.76 -18.45
C VAL A 63 -41.40 -4.39 -19.80
N SER A 64 -40.70 -5.47 -20.13
CA SER A 64 -40.90 -6.19 -21.38
C SER A 64 -41.12 -7.68 -21.11
N LYS A 65 -42.15 -8.27 -21.72
CA LYS A 65 -42.48 -9.69 -21.54
C LYS A 65 -41.30 -10.55 -22.02
N ILE A 66 -40.83 -11.47 -21.18
CA ILE A 66 -39.61 -12.30 -21.36
C ILE A 66 -39.53 -12.97 -22.75
N LYS A 67 -40.66 -13.37 -23.34
CA LYS A 67 -40.74 -13.99 -24.69
C LYS A 67 -40.38 -13.06 -25.85
N PHE A 68 -40.39 -11.74 -25.65
CA PHE A 68 -40.11 -10.75 -26.70
C PHE A 68 -38.63 -10.34 -26.75
N LEU A 69 -37.86 -10.48 -25.67
CA LEU A 69 -36.51 -9.90 -25.55
C LEU A 69 -35.42 -10.58 -26.40
N PHE A 70 -35.49 -11.89 -26.63
CA PHE A 70 -34.56 -12.57 -27.55
C PHE A 70 -34.75 -12.15 -29.02
N ASN A 71 -35.93 -11.64 -29.38
CA ASN A 71 -36.19 -11.09 -30.72
C ASN A 71 -35.90 -9.58 -30.82
N ILE A 72 -35.63 -8.90 -29.71
CA ILE A 72 -35.42 -7.43 -29.67
C ILE A 72 -33.93 -7.07 -29.56
N LEU A 73 -33.11 -7.96 -29.00
CA LEU A 73 -31.66 -7.76 -28.92
C LEU A 73 -31.00 -8.19 -30.23
N LEU A 74 -30.38 -7.25 -30.91
CA LEU A 74 -29.64 -7.47 -32.15
C LEU A 74 -28.16 -7.76 -31.83
N PRO A 75 -27.57 -8.88 -32.32
CA PRO A 75 -26.14 -9.09 -32.24
C PRO A 75 -25.38 -8.06 -33.09
N LEU A 76 -24.31 -7.51 -32.54
CA LEU A 76 -23.46 -6.55 -33.22
C LEU A 76 -22.16 -7.20 -33.71
N PHE A 77 -21.82 -6.97 -34.97
CA PHE A 77 -20.58 -7.44 -35.58
C PHE A 77 -19.63 -6.26 -35.82
N PHE A 78 -18.66 -6.11 -34.93
CA PHE A 78 -17.59 -5.12 -35.07
C PHE A 78 -16.41 -5.70 -35.85
N SER A 79 -15.82 -4.90 -36.73
CA SER A 79 -14.55 -5.23 -37.39
C SER A 79 -13.37 -4.82 -36.51
N VAL A 80 -12.41 -5.74 -36.32
CA VAL A 80 -11.26 -5.56 -35.42
C VAL A 80 -9.95 -5.58 -36.22
N LEU A 81 -9.07 -4.61 -35.98
CA LEU A 81 -7.72 -4.55 -36.53
C LEU A 81 -6.75 -4.25 -35.38
N ILE A 82 -5.78 -5.15 -35.11
CA ILE A 82 -4.77 -4.99 -34.04
C ILE A 82 -5.45 -4.61 -32.69
N SER A 83 -6.46 -5.39 -32.30
CA SER A 83 -7.23 -5.20 -31.05
C SER A 83 -8.00 -3.86 -30.93
N LEU A 84 -8.18 -3.11 -32.02
CA LEU A 84 -8.99 -1.90 -32.06
C LEU A 84 -10.17 -2.06 -33.02
N TYR A 85 -11.34 -1.53 -32.63
CA TYR A 85 -12.52 -1.53 -33.49
C TYR A 85 -12.40 -0.45 -34.57
N HIS A 86 -12.76 -0.79 -35.81
CA HIS A 86 -12.71 0.13 -36.94
C HIS A 86 -13.91 -0.05 -37.87
N CYS A 87 -14.18 0.96 -38.69
CA CYS A 87 -15.15 0.85 -39.75
C CYS A 87 -14.58 -0.01 -40.89
N PRO A 88 -15.27 -1.08 -41.34
CA PRO A 88 -14.74 -1.99 -42.35
C PRO A 88 -14.62 -1.39 -43.75
N VAL A 89 -15.33 -0.29 -44.03
CA VAL A 89 -15.36 0.34 -45.37
C VAL A 89 -14.36 1.50 -45.45
N LEU A 90 -14.38 2.39 -44.46
CA LEU A 90 -13.50 3.56 -44.43
C LEU A 90 -12.17 3.32 -43.69
N TYR A 91 -12.01 2.17 -43.03
CA TYR A 91 -10.86 1.79 -42.20
C TYR A 91 -10.51 2.76 -41.04
N ASN A 92 -11.38 3.74 -40.79
CA ASN A 92 -11.25 4.67 -39.67
C ASN A 92 -11.48 3.93 -38.33
N ILE A 93 -10.56 4.12 -37.39
CA ILE A 93 -10.64 3.56 -36.04
C ILE A 93 -11.78 4.24 -35.26
N PHE A 94 -12.60 3.46 -34.58
CA PHE A 94 -13.65 3.99 -33.72
C PHE A 94 -13.05 4.53 -32.43
N THR A 95 -13.50 5.72 -32.04
CA THR A 95 -13.11 6.39 -30.82
C THR A 95 -14.36 6.74 -30.00
N ASN A 96 -14.15 7.14 -28.75
CA ASN A 96 -15.22 7.69 -27.93
C ASN A 96 -15.86 8.95 -28.54
N ASN A 97 -15.40 9.56 -29.62
CA ASN A 97 -16.10 10.68 -30.26
C ASN A 97 -16.62 10.35 -31.68
N SER A 98 -16.48 9.10 -32.11
CA SER A 98 -16.95 8.66 -33.41
C SER A 98 -18.48 8.52 -33.42
N HIS A 99 -19.12 8.87 -34.53
CA HIS A 99 -20.54 8.59 -34.74
C HIS A 99 -20.69 7.19 -35.36
N ILE A 100 -21.24 6.26 -34.58
CA ILE A 100 -21.27 4.81 -34.90
C ILE A 100 -22.71 4.37 -35.11
N VAL A 101 -22.95 3.61 -36.17
CA VAL A 101 -24.27 3.08 -36.54
C VAL A 101 -24.17 1.59 -36.83
N ALA A 102 -25.25 0.86 -36.58
CA ALA A 102 -25.38 -0.55 -36.91
C ALA A 102 -26.58 -0.75 -37.85
N ASN A 103 -26.48 -1.74 -38.73
CA ASN A 103 -27.60 -2.19 -39.54
C ASN A 103 -28.40 -3.25 -38.76
N LYS A 104 -29.71 -3.03 -38.59
CA LYS A 104 -30.62 -3.94 -37.89
C LYS A 104 -30.80 -5.30 -38.57
N VAL A 105 -30.60 -5.39 -39.88
CA VAL A 105 -30.78 -6.65 -40.61
C VAL A 105 -29.59 -7.58 -40.37
N THR A 106 -28.37 -7.04 -40.56
CA THR A 106 -27.13 -7.82 -40.56
C THR A 106 -26.39 -7.79 -39.22
N GLY A 107 -26.62 -6.78 -38.38
CA GLY A 107 -25.85 -6.51 -37.18
C GLY A 107 -24.49 -5.84 -37.45
N ASN A 108 -24.12 -5.58 -38.70
CA ASN A 108 -22.82 -5.01 -39.05
C ASN A 108 -22.70 -3.54 -38.58
N VAL A 109 -21.54 -3.21 -38.01
CA VAL A 109 -21.26 -1.88 -37.46
C VAL A 109 -20.40 -1.03 -38.40
N PHE A 110 -20.85 0.19 -38.66
CA PHE A 110 -20.23 1.13 -39.58
C PHE A 110 -20.06 2.52 -38.95
N SER A 111 -19.17 3.34 -39.53
CA SER A 111 -19.21 4.77 -39.26
C SER A 111 -20.42 5.39 -39.97
N ASN A 112 -21.06 6.36 -39.33
CA ASN A 112 -22.20 7.04 -39.96
C ASN A 112 -21.82 7.78 -41.24
N GLU A 113 -20.58 8.25 -41.34
CA GLU A 113 -20.05 8.84 -42.57
C GLU A 113 -20.11 7.84 -43.74
N ALA A 114 -19.73 6.58 -43.53
CA ALA A 114 -19.77 5.56 -44.57
C ALA A 114 -21.22 5.30 -45.02
N VAL A 115 -22.13 5.13 -44.08
CA VAL A 115 -23.56 4.89 -44.38
C VAL A 115 -24.20 6.12 -45.03
N GLU A 116 -23.85 7.33 -44.61
CA GLU A 116 -24.37 8.57 -45.19
C GLU A 116 -23.92 8.75 -46.64
N GLN A 117 -22.63 8.55 -46.92
CA GLN A 117 -22.06 8.74 -48.24
C GLN A 117 -22.49 7.63 -49.22
N LEU A 118 -22.42 6.38 -48.79
CA LEU A 118 -22.55 5.23 -49.69
C LEU A 118 -23.97 4.68 -49.78
N ASN A 119 -24.83 4.91 -48.77
CA ASN A 119 -26.21 4.42 -48.76
C ASN A 119 -27.25 5.55 -48.83
N ILE A 120 -27.15 6.56 -47.96
CA ILE A 120 -28.19 7.61 -47.87
C ILE A 120 -28.13 8.56 -49.09
N LYS A 121 -26.95 9.09 -49.44
CA LYS A 121 -26.79 10.04 -50.56
C LYS A 121 -27.02 9.39 -51.92
N THR A 122 -26.57 8.16 -52.09
CA THR A 122 -26.73 7.35 -53.32
C THR A 122 -28.12 6.72 -53.45
N LYS A 123 -28.94 6.75 -52.38
CA LYS A 123 -30.23 6.05 -52.25
C LYS A 123 -30.14 4.54 -52.46
N SER A 124 -28.97 3.95 -52.20
CA SER A 124 -28.72 2.51 -52.26
C SER A 124 -28.77 1.92 -50.86
N PHE A 125 -29.89 1.31 -50.46
CA PHE A 125 -30.04 0.73 -49.12
C PHE A 125 -29.70 -0.76 -49.13
N LYS A 126 -28.41 -1.05 -49.32
CA LYS A 126 -27.84 -2.40 -49.22
C LYS A 126 -26.69 -2.38 -48.22
N ASP A 127 -26.57 -3.45 -47.44
CA ASP A 127 -25.48 -3.59 -46.47
C ASP A 127 -24.13 -3.50 -47.17
N LEU A 128 -23.19 -2.73 -46.61
CA LEU A 128 -21.92 -2.43 -47.28
C LEU A 128 -20.95 -3.62 -47.32
N LEU A 129 -21.25 -4.71 -46.59
CA LEU A 129 -20.44 -5.93 -46.59
C LEU A 129 -21.16 -7.11 -47.24
N THR A 130 -22.45 -7.28 -46.95
CA THR A 130 -23.20 -8.48 -47.37
C THR A 130 -24.19 -8.24 -48.50
N ASP A 131 -24.33 -7.00 -48.98
CA ASP A 131 -25.27 -6.58 -50.02
C ASP A 131 -26.77 -6.84 -49.69
N GLU A 132 -27.08 -7.19 -48.44
CA GLU A 132 -28.46 -7.44 -48.00
C GLU A 132 -29.29 -6.15 -48.00
N PRO A 133 -30.50 -6.16 -48.58
CA PRO A 133 -31.35 -4.98 -48.62
C PRO A 133 -31.88 -4.63 -47.23
N PHE A 134 -31.81 -3.34 -46.87
CA PHE A 134 -32.38 -2.82 -45.62
C PHE A 134 -33.12 -1.51 -45.87
N THR A 135 -33.80 -0.96 -44.87
CA THR A 135 -34.51 0.33 -44.97
C THR A 135 -33.87 1.39 -44.07
N ARG A 136 -34.15 2.67 -44.32
CA ARG A 136 -33.63 3.76 -43.46
C ARG A 136 -34.00 3.60 -41.97
N LYS A 137 -35.10 2.93 -41.66
CA LYS A 137 -35.53 2.65 -40.27
C LYS A 137 -34.70 1.58 -39.58
N ASP A 138 -33.97 0.78 -40.35
CA ASP A 138 -33.13 -0.30 -39.86
C ASP A 138 -31.73 0.20 -39.46
N ILE A 139 -31.44 1.49 -39.62
CA ILE A 139 -30.19 2.10 -39.16
C ILE A 139 -30.34 2.45 -37.67
N ILE A 140 -29.58 1.75 -36.82
CA ILE A 140 -29.57 1.97 -35.37
C ILE A 140 -28.34 2.81 -35.01
N THR A 141 -28.54 3.94 -34.35
CA THR A 141 -27.43 4.76 -33.86
C THR A 141 -26.91 4.23 -32.52
N LEU A 142 -25.73 3.62 -32.56
CA LEU A 142 -25.05 3.11 -31.37
C LEU A 142 -24.35 4.22 -30.59
N GLN A 143 -23.81 5.22 -31.28
CA GLN A 143 -23.13 6.33 -30.62
C GLN A 143 -23.26 7.59 -31.45
N ASP A 144 -23.63 8.69 -30.80
CA ASP A 144 -23.70 10.02 -31.39
C ASP A 144 -22.91 10.99 -30.51
N PRO A 145 -21.84 11.64 -31.03
CA PRO A 145 -21.08 12.64 -30.28
C PRO A 145 -21.89 13.90 -29.95
N THR A 146 -23.00 14.15 -30.64
CA THR A 146 -23.85 15.33 -30.40
C THR A 146 -24.90 15.10 -29.31
N ASN A 147 -25.29 13.84 -29.07
CA ASN A 147 -26.28 13.46 -28.06
C ASN A 147 -25.65 12.54 -27.00
N LEU A 148 -25.09 13.16 -25.97
CA LEU A 148 -24.30 12.49 -24.93
C LEU A 148 -25.12 11.98 -23.74
N ASP A 149 -26.38 12.40 -23.60
CA ASP A 149 -27.21 12.11 -22.43
C ASP A 149 -27.58 10.62 -22.30
N LYS A 150 -27.64 9.92 -23.43
CA LYS A 150 -27.95 8.48 -23.54
C LYS A 150 -26.91 7.58 -22.85
N PHE A 151 -25.65 8.02 -22.76
CA PHE A 151 -24.53 7.21 -22.21
C PHE A 151 -24.05 7.70 -20.84
N ASN A 152 -24.85 8.52 -20.16
CA ASN A 152 -24.56 8.91 -18.79
C ASN A 152 -24.89 7.75 -17.84
N VAL A 153 -23.86 7.14 -17.26
CA VAL A 153 -23.99 5.99 -16.34
C VAL A 153 -24.91 6.31 -15.16
N SER A 154 -24.88 7.56 -14.68
CA SER A 154 -25.73 8.04 -13.59
C SER A 154 -27.23 7.99 -13.93
N ASN A 155 -27.58 7.95 -15.21
CA ASN A 155 -28.97 7.94 -15.66
C ASN A 155 -29.57 6.54 -15.77
N PHE A 156 -28.75 5.49 -15.80
CA PHE A 156 -29.22 4.12 -15.97
C PHE A 156 -30.11 3.67 -14.81
N PHE A 157 -31.22 2.99 -15.15
CA PHE A 157 -32.22 2.55 -14.18
C PHE A 157 -31.64 1.63 -13.08
N HIS A 158 -30.78 0.67 -13.45
CA HIS A 158 -30.15 -0.23 -12.48
C HIS A 158 -29.20 0.49 -11.51
N VAL A 159 -28.50 1.53 -11.98
CA VAL A 159 -27.59 2.34 -11.14
C VAL A 159 -28.39 3.21 -10.18
N LYS A 160 -29.45 3.88 -10.66
CA LYS A 160 -30.33 4.71 -9.82
C LYS A 160 -31.01 3.92 -8.70
N ASN A 161 -31.42 2.69 -9.00
CA ASN A 161 -32.16 1.85 -8.06
C ASN A 161 -31.29 0.83 -7.31
N ASN A 162 -29.95 0.89 -7.47
CA ASN A 162 -29.00 -0.05 -6.87
C ASN A 162 -29.35 -1.54 -7.12
N LEU A 163 -29.88 -1.85 -8.30
CA LEU A 163 -30.27 -3.20 -8.69
C LEU A 163 -29.06 -3.93 -9.28
N LYS A 164 -28.75 -5.12 -8.76
CA LYS A 164 -27.65 -5.98 -9.25
C LYS A 164 -28.11 -7.43 -9.37
N VAL A 165 -27.75 -8.06 -10.48
CA VAL A 165 -27.86 -9.51 -10.63
C VAL A 165 -26.57 -10.09 -10.09
N LEU A 166 -26.66 -10.70 -8.91
CA LEU A 166 -25.60 -11.53 -8.37
C LEU A 166 -25.74 -12.92 -8.99
N ASP A 167 -24.62 -13.51 -9.41
CA ASP A 167 -24.59 -14.85 -9.95
C ASP A 167 -24.97 -15.83 -8.82
N PRO A 168 -26.02 -16.68 -8.98
CA PRO A 168 -26.42 -17.63 -7.95
C PRO A 168 -25.30 -18.59 -7.53
N ASP A 169 -24.31 -18.83 -8.39
CA ASP A 169 -23.15 -19.66 -8.05
C ASP A 169 -22.07 -18.86 -7.27
N GLU A 170 -21.94 -17.55 -7.50
CA GLU A 170 -21.08 -16.68 -6.67
C GLU A 170 -21.67 -16.45 -5.28
N GLU A 171 -23.00 -16.34 -5.14
CA GLU A 171 -23.65 -16.23 -3.83
C GLU A 171 -23.45 -17.52 -3.03
N LYS A 172 -23.56 -18.69 -3.68
CA LYS A 172 -23.24 -19.98 -3.05
C LYS A 172 -21.77 -20.10 -2.70
N ALA A 173 -20.85 -19.68 -3.58
CA ALA A 173 -19.42 -19.71 -3.30
C ALA A 173 -18.99 -18.72 -2.19
N LYS A 174 -19.68 -17.59 -2.04
CA LYS A 174 -19.44 -16.64 -0.94
C LYS A 174 -19.98 -17.13 0.40
N LEU A 175 -21.08 -17.88 0.38
CA LEU A 175 -21.71 -18.41 1.58
C LEU A 175 -21.04 -19.70 2.06
N ASP A 176 -20.53 -20.53 1.15
CA ASP A 176 -19.86 -21.79 1.46
C ASP A 176 -18.35 -21.72 1.14
N PRO A 177 -17.48 -21.56 2.15
CA PRO A 177 -16.02 -21.63 1.99
C PRO A 177 -15.51 -23.00 1.49
N ALA A 178 -16.38 -24.01 1.47
CA ALA A 178 -16.10 -25.37 1.00
C ALA A 178 -16.47 -25.61 -0.48
N TYR A 179 -17.06 -24.62 -1.18
CA TYR A 179 -17.67 -24.81 -2.50
C TYR A 179 -16.68 -25.27 -3.59
N HIS A 180 -15.39 -24.96 -3.46
CA HIS A 180 -14.35 -25.39 -4.41
C HIS A 180 -13.58 -26.66 -3.98
N LEU A 181 -13.90 -27.27 -2.83
CA LEU A 181 -13.21 -28.44 -2.31
C LEU A 181 -13.93 -29.74 -2.70
N ASN A 182 -13.80 -30.16 -3.96
CA ASN A 182 -14.54 -31.32 -4.49
C ASN A 182 -14.01 -32.71 -4.08
N SER A 183 -12.94 -32.79 -3.28
CA SER A 183 -12.62 -33.99 -2.48
C SER A 183 -11.49 -33.67 -1.50
N THR A 184 -11.77 -33.62 -0.20
CA THR A 184 -10.74 -33.48 0.84
C THR A 184 -10.83 -34.64 1.83
N ASN A 185 -9.67 -35.14 2.25
CA ASN A 185 -9.55 -36.21 3.24
C ASN A 185 -10.08 -35.75 4.61
N LEU A 186 -10.53 -36.69 5.46
CA LEU A 186 -11.19 -36.39 6.74
C LEU A 186 -10.32 -35.47 7.64
N GLU A 187 -9.01 -35.72 7.70
CA GLU A 187 -8.05 -34.92 8.48
C GLU A 187 -7.91 -33.48 7.96
N THR A 188 -7.95 -33.28 6.65
CA THR A 188 -7.91 -31.93 6.05
C THR A 188 -9.20 -31.14 6.32
N ARG A 189 -10.32 -31.84 6.55
CA ARG A 189 -11.59 -31.20 6.90
C ARG A 189 -11.63 -30.77 8.37
N GLU A 190 -11.07 -31.58 9.26
CA GLU A 190 -10.97 -31.27 10.69
C GLU A 190 -9.98 -30.13 10.96
N THR A 191 -8.82 -30.14 10.32
CA THR A 191 -7.85 -29.04 10.41
C THR A 191 -8.38 -27.74 9.82
N LEU A 192 -9.13 -27.77 8.72
CA LEU A 192 -9.82 -26.59 8.21
C LEU A 192 -10.87 -26.08 9.21
N ALA A 193 -11.62 -26.97 9.87
CA ALA A 193 -12.62 -26.58 10.87
C ALA A 193 -11.98 -25.93 12.12
N GLU A 194 -10.79 -26.37 12.53
CA GLU A 194 -10.00 -25.71 13.58
C GLU A 194 -9.46 -24.35 13.12
N LEU A 195 -8.90 -24.26 11.91
CA LEU A 195 -8.47 -22.98 11.30
C LEU A 195 -9.61 -21.96 11.21
N TYR A 196 -10.83 -22.38 10.88
CA TYR A 196 -12.00 -21.50 10.85
C TYR A 196 -12.45 -21.04 12.25
N LYS A 197 -12.26 -21.85 13.29
CA LYS A 197 -12.50 -21.41 14.68
C LYS A 197 -11.50 -20.34 15.14
N ASP A 198 -10.27 -20.40 14.63
CA ASP A 198 -9.20 -19.46 14.96
C ASP A 198 -9.14 -18.23 14.04
N TYR A 199 -9.93 -18.21 12.96
CA TYR A 199 -9.87 -17.16 11.92
C TYR A 199 -10.53 -15.84 12.36
N LYS A 200 -9.72 -14.86 12.77
CA LYS A 200 -10.13 -13.46 13.04
C LYS A 200 -10.05 -12.58 11.79
N GLY A 201 -10.84 -12.87 10.76
CA GLY A 201 -10.81 -12.17 9.47
C GLY A 201 -11.04 -10.64 9.55
N ASP A 202 -11.91 -10.19 10.45
CA ASP A 202 -12.24 -8.77 10.61
C ASP A 202 -11.06 -7.93 11.13
N GLN A 203 -10.15 -8.52 11.91
CA GLN A 203 -8.97 -7.80 12.41
C GLN A 203 -7.94 -7.54 11.31
N LEU A 204 -7.84 -8.43 10.32
CA LEU A 204 -6.92 -8.28 9.19
C LEU A 204 -7.44 -7.24 8.19
N LEU A 205 -8.74 -7.24 7.86
CA LEU A 205 -9.36 -6.21 7.01
C LEU A 205 -9.37 -4.82 7.64
N ALA A 206 -9.55 -4.74 8.97
CA ALA A 206 -9.41 -3.48 9.71
C ALA A 206 -7.95 -2.98 9.77
N SER A 207 -6.97 -3.88 9.69
CA SER A 207 -5.55 -3.51 9.65
C SER A 207 -5.10 -2.95 8.30
N THR A 208 -5.69 -3.43 7.19
CA THR A 208 -5.42 -2.93 5.84
C THR A 208 -6.18 -1.65 5.48
N SER A 209 -7.27 -1.35 6.19
CA SER A 209 -8.12 -0.17 5.95
C SER A 209 -7.80 1.02 6.87
N LYS A 210 -6.96 0.83 7.89
CA LYS A 210 -6.49 1.95 8.71
C LYS A 210 -5.53 2.78 7.87
N GLU A 211 -5.91 4.03 7.61
CA GLU A 211 -4.96 5.09 7.27
C GLU A 211 -3.76 4.99 8.23
N PRO A 212 -2.51 5.22 7.76
CA PRO A 212 -1.35 5.13 8.63
C PRO A 212 -1.58 6.04 9.83
N VAL A 213 -1.75 5.42 11.00
CA VAL A 213 -2.03 6.15 12.24
C VAL A 213 -0.90 7.15 12.39
N ALA A 214 -1.23 8.44 12.30
CA ALA A 214 -0.26 9.50 12.48
C ALA A 214 0.45 9.25 13.81
N LYS A 215 1.76 8.99 13.76
CA LYS A 215 2.57 8.84 14.97
C LYS A 215 2.41 10.14 15.75
N LYS A 216 1.89 10.06 16.97
CA LYS A 216 1.80 11.23 17.86
C LYS A 216 3.21 11.75 18.08
N THR A 217 3.42 13.03 17.79
CA THR A 217 4.69 13.71 18.02
C THR A 217 4.74 14.20 19.46
N ASP A 218 5.70 13.68 20.20
CA ASP A 218 6.07 14.20 21.52
C ASP A 218 7.14 15.30 21.37
N LYS A 219 7.40 16.08 22.42
CA LYS A 219 8.47 17.10 22.41
C LYS A 219 9.84 16.51 22.06
N LEU A 220 10.11 15.27 22.48
CA LEU A 220 11.35 14.53 22.22
C LEU A 220 11.53 14.09 20.77
N ASN A 221 10.42 13.82 20.06
CA ASN A 221 10.43 13.30 18.69
C ASN A 221 9.97 14.35 17.66
N ALA A 222 9.74 15.59 18.07
CA ALA A 222 9.32 16.66 17.17
C ALA A 222 10.50 17.12 16.31
N ALA A 223 10.37 16.99 14.99
CA ALA A 223 11.34 17.51 14.05
C ALA A 223 11.33 19.05 14.02
N HIS A 224 12.46 19.65 13.64
CA HIS A 224 12.55 21.10 13.37
C HIS A 224 11.77 21.53 12.12
N TYR A 225 11.31 20.58 11.30
CA TYR A 225 10.54 20.81 10.08
C TYR A 225 9.13 20.22 10.25
N SER A 226 8.18 20.70 9.44
CA SER A 226 6.77 20.29 9.53
C SER A 226 6.41 19.19 8.56
N THR A 227 5.25 18.56 8.80
CA THR A 227 4.71 17.49 7.93
C THR A 227 4.33 17.98 6.52
N GLY A 228 4.33 19.29 6.27
CA GLY A 228 3.95 19.88 4.97
C GLY A 228 2.46 19.75 4.60
N ARG A 229 1.64 19.08 5.43
CA ARG A 229 0.22 18.81 5.15
C ARG A 229 -0.62 20.08 5.06
N VAL A 230 -0.35 21.08 5.90
CA VAL A 230 -1.03 22.39 5.86
C VAL A 230 -0.83 23.04 4.49
N CYS A 231 0.43 23.15 4.03
CA CYS A 231 0.76 23.71 2.72
C CYS A 231 0.17 22.87 1.57
N ALA A 232 0.28 21.54 1.65
CA ALA A 232 -0.25 20.64 0.62
C ALA A 232 -1.78 20.77 0.50
N SER A 233 -2.49 20.84 1.62
CA SER A 233 -3.95 21.01 1.66
C SER A 233 -4.40 22.39 1.17
N PHE A 234 -3.57 23.42 1.35
CA PHE A 234 -3.84 24.75 0.81
C PHE A 234 -3.73 24.78 -0.72
N THR A 235 -2.81 24.01 -1.29
CA THR A 235 -2.56 23.99 -2.74
C THR A 235 -3.31 22.89 -3.52
N SER A 236 -3.86 21.88 -2.84
CA SER A 236 -4.48 20.71 -3.47
C SER A 236 -6.00 20.74 -3.33
N THR A 237 -6.71 20.54 -4.43
CA THR A 237 -8.18 20.38 -4.44
C THR A 237 -8.64 18.97 -4.08
N ALA A 238 -7.71 18.00 -3.97
CA ALA A 238 -8.00 16.59 -3.71
C ALA A 238 -7.73 16.17 -2.24
N MET A 239 -7.18 17.07 -1.42
CA MET A 239 -6.84 16.79 -0.02
C MET A 239 -7.81 17.49 0.93
N THR A 240 -8.07 16.87 2.08
CA THR A 240 -8.86 17.52 3.14
C THR A 240 -8.11 18.73 3.70
N PRO A 241 -8.77 19.88 3.93
CA PRO A 241 -8.14 21.06 4.50
C PRO A 241 -7.57 20.76 5.89
N VAL A 242 -6.26 20.96 6.08
CA VAL A 242 -5.59 20.81 7.37
C VAL A 242 -5.20 22.18 7.88
N THR A 243 -5.71 22.57 9.05
CA THR A 243 -5.50 23.90 9.64
C THR A 243 -4.45 23.90 10.77
N THR A 244 -4.05 22.74 11.26
CA THR A 244 -3.07 22.60 12.34
C THR A 244 -1.67 22.31 11.79
N HIS A 245 -0.72 23.17 12.13
CA HIS A 245 0.67 22.98 11.76
C HIS A 245 1.35 22.02 12.75
N GLU A 246 1.58 20.79 12.29
CA GLU A 246 2.22 19.74 13.08
C GLU A 246 3.68 19.56 12.64
N ALA A 247 4.59 19.53 13.63
CA ALA A 247 5.97 19.13 13.41
C ALA A 247 6.01 17.67 12.92
N ASP A 248 6.93 17.34 12.01
CA ASP A 248 7.09 15.96 11.58
C ASP A 248 7.69 15.09 12.71
N ALA A 249 7.45 13.79 12.67
CA ALA A 249 7.98 12.87 13.67
C ALA A 249 9.38 12.39 13.27
N ILE A 250 10.40 12.74 14.07
CA ILE A 250 11.70 12.07 13.99
C ILE A 250 11.48 10.59 14.34
N ALA A 251 12.07 9.69 13.57
CA ALA A 251 12.01 8.26 13.85
C ALA A 251 12.56 7.95 15.26
N ASP A 252 11.83 7.15 16.03
CA ASP A 252 12.14 6.81 17.42
C ASP A 252 13.58 6.33 17.60
N ASP A 253 14.08 5.53 16.65
CA ASP A 253 15.46 5.03 16.64
C ASP A 253 16.49 6.18 16.66
N THR A 254 16.23 7.28 15.95
CA THR A 254 17.17 8.40 15.84
C THR A 254 17.26 9.16 17.16
N VAL A 255 16.14 9.31 17.87
CA VAL A 255 16.10 9.92 19.19
C VAL A 255 16.78 8.99 20.20
N ARG A 256 16.44 7.70 20.19
CA ARG A 256 17.08 6.67 21.02
C ARG A 256 18.60 6.70 20.94
N TYR A 257 19.15 6.78 19.73
CA TYR A 257 20.59 6.77 19.51
C TYR A 257 21.32 8.00 20.05
N GLN A 258 20.64 9.12 20.31
CA GLN A 258 21.27 10.30 20.94
C GLN A 258 21.61 10.07 22.42
N TYR A 259 20.87 9.19 23.10
CA TYR A 259 21.07 8.86 24.51
C TYR A 259 22.13 7.77 24.72
N VAL A 260 22.47 7.01 23.67
CA VAL A 260 23.46 5.93 23.72
C VAL A 260 24.87 6.51 23.69
N LYS A 261 25.42 6.82 24.88
CA LYS A 261 26.79 7.36 25.03
C LYS A 261 27.82 6.32 25.46
N LYS A 262 27.36 5.17 25.97
CA LYS A 262 28.21 4.10 26.47
C LYS A 262 28.54 3.09 25.37
N LYS A 263 29.67 2.40 25.52
CA LYS A 263 30.07 1.29 24.65
C LYS A 263 29.41 -0.01 25.13
N GLY A 264 29.12 -0.91 24.19
CA GLY A 264 28.61 -2.24 24.50
C GLY A 264 29.73 -3.26 24.65
N TYR A 265 29.50 -4.32 25.43
CA TYR A 265 30.43 -5.43 25.58
C TYR A 265 29.71 -6.76 25.42
N VAL A 266 30.26 -7.64 24.57
CA VAL A 266 29.71 -8.96 24.27
C VAL A 266 30.82 -10.00 24.33
N ARG A 267 30.55 -11.15 24.94
CA ARG A 267 31.40 -12.33 24.88
C ARG A 267 30.80 -13.35 23.93
N LEU A 268 31.58 -13.75 22.95
CA LEU A 268 31.26 -14.87 22.07
C LEU A 268 31.98 -16.10 22.62
N HIS A 269 31.21 -17.07 23.09
CA HIS A 269 31.73 -18.38 23.47
C HIS A 269 31.88 -19.20 22.20
N THR A 270 33.11 -19.54 21.82
CA THR A 270 33.39 -20.37 20.64
C THR A 270 33.99 -21.71 21.04
N ASN A 271 33.97 -22.67 20.13
CA ASN A 271 34.62 -23.97 20.37
C ASN A 271 36.16 -23.88 20.52
N LYS A 272 36.77 -22.75 20.16
CA LYS A 272 38.22 -22.51 20.31
C LYS A 272 38.56 -21.67 21.54
N GLY A 273 37.55 -21.17 22.28
CA GLY A 273 37.71 -20.30 23.42
C GLY A 273 36.77 -19.08 23.37
N ASP A 274 36.93 -18.19 24.35
CA ASP A 274 36.10 -17.00 24.45
C ASP A 274 36.70 -15.81 23.70
N LEU A 275 35.84 -15.00 23.08
CA LEU A 275 36.21 -13.73 22.47
C LEU A 275 35.41 -12.59 23.12
N ASN A 276 36.12 -11.62 23.70
CA ASN A 276 35.50 -10.42 24.26
C ASN A 276 35.55 -9.30 23.22
N VAL A 277 34.36 -8.78 22.89
CA VAL A 277 34.15 -7.76 21.88
C VAL A 277 33.64 -6.48 22.55
N GLU A 278 34.29 -5.36 22.23
CA GLU A 278 33.85 -4.01 22.53
C GLU A 278 33.13 -3.43 21.31
N LEU A 279 31.94 -2.87 21.50
CA LEU A 279 31.09 -2.31 20.45
C LEU A 279 31.03 -0.78 20.57
N HIS A 280 31.20 -0.09 19.44
CA HIS A 280 31.16 1.36 19.33
C HIS A 280 29.71 1.87 19.11
N CYS A 281 28.84 1.57 20.07
CA CYS A 281 27.42 1.93 20.05
C CYS A 281 27.16 3.45 19.98
N ASP A 282 28.10 4.26 20.46
CA ASP A 282 28.09 5.72 20.39
C ASP A 282 28.22 6.25 18.96
N LYS A 283 29.06 5.58 18.16
CA LYS A 283 29.41 6.01 16.80
C LYS A 283 28.54 5.36 15.75
N VAL A 284 28.28 4.07 15.90
CA VAL A 284 27.53 3.25 14.95
C VAL A 284 26.37 2.55 15.67
N PRO A 285 25.36 3.33 16.08
CA PRO A 285 24.33 2.86 16.97
C PRO A 285 23.45 1.78 16.31
N LYS A 286 23.23 1.84 14.99
CA LYS A 286 22.36 0.88 14.32
C LYS A 286 23.04 -0.48 14.15
N ALA A 287 24.31 -0.49 13.76
CA ALA A 287 25.09 -1.72 13.67
C ALA A 287 25.27 -2.38 15.06
N GLY A 288 25.59 -1.58 16.09
CA GLY A 288 25.72 -2.04 17.46
C GLY A 288 24.44 -2.64 18.01
N GLU A 289 23.30 -1.98 17.80
CA GLU A 289 21.99 -2.46 18.26
C GLU A 289 21.59 -3.76 17.58
N ASN A 290 21.77 -3.84 16.25
CA ASN A 290 21.53 -5.06 15.50
C ASN A 290 22.31 -6.24 16.08
N PHE A 291 23.60 -6.04 16.33
CA PHE A 291 24.46 -7.09 16.88
C PHE A 291 24.02 -7.51 18.29
N ILE A 292 23.80 -6.56 19.21
CA ILE A 292 23.39 -6.87 20.59
C ILE A 292 22.03 -7.59 20.62
N ARG A 293 21.04 -7.12 19.84
CA ARG A 293 19.72 -7.75 19.81
C ARG A 293 19.75 -9.15 19.22
N LEU A 294 20.55 -9.38 18.18
CA LEU A 294 20.75 -10.72 17.61
C LEU A 294 21.44 -11.66 18.62
N CYS A 295 22.43 -11.16 19.37
CA CYS A 295 23.04 -11.91 20.48
C CYS A 295 22.03 -12.25 21.57
N LYS A 296 21.21 -11.30 22.02
CA LYS A 296 20.16 -11.54 23.05
C LYS A 296 19.10 -12.55 22.61
N LYS A 297 18.78 -12.59 21.32
CA LYS A 297 17.84 -13.57 20.75
C LYS A 297 18.45 -14.98 20.64
N GLY A 298 19.75 -15.14 20.86
CA GLY A 298 20.46 -16.40 20.58
C GLY A 298 20.60 -16.68 19.08
N TYR A 299 20.54 -15.66 18.21
CA TYR A 299 20.57 -15.84 16.76
C TYR A 299 21.92 -16.39 16.26
N TYR A 300 22.99 -16.09 16.98
CA TYR A 300 24.34 -16.56 16.64
C TYR A 300 24.68 -17.91 17.27
N ASP A 301 23.80 -18.49 18.07
CA ASP A 301 24.05 -19.74 18.76
C ASP A 301 24.09 -20.90 17.75
N GLY A 302 25.18 -21.66 17.75
CA GLY A 302 25.44 -22.72 16.78
C GLY A 302 25.93 -22.23 15.41
N THR A 303 26.09 -20.93 15.18
CA THR A 303 26.52 -20.42 13.88
C THR A 303 28.01 -20.66 13.62
N VAL A 304 28.34 -21.00 12.37
CA VAL A 304 29.72 -21.32 11.95
C VAL A 304 30.41 -20.14 11.30
N PHE A 305 31.73 -20.08 11.44
CA PHE A 305 32.58 -19.22 10.61
C PHE A 305 32.82 -19.92 9.26
N HIS A 306 31.99 -19.57 8.28
CA HIS A 306 31.98 -20.23 6.97
C HIS A 306 33.11 -19.77 6.04
N ARG A 307 33.87 -18.73 6.41
CA ARG A 307 34.98 -18.22 5.60
C ARG A 307 36.12 -17.72 6.48
N SER A 308 37.33 -18.22 6.27
CA SER A 308 38.54 -17.81 6.99
C SER A 308 39.71 -17.70 6.04
N ILE A 309 40.27 -16.49 5.90
CA ILE A 309 41.45 -16.21 5.07
C ILE A 309 42.57 -15.75 6.00
N ARG A 310 43.62 -16.56 6.10
CA ARG A 310 44.80 -16.30 6.94
C ARG A 310 45.43 -14.94 6.60
N ASN A 311 45.89 -14.20 7.60
CA ASN A 311 46.41 -12.83 7.49
C ASN A 311 45.42 -11.77 6.94
N PHE A 312 44.16 -12.13 6.69
CA PHE A 312 43.16 -11.20 6.19
C PHE A 312 42.00 -11.04 7.18
N MET A 313 41.04 -11.96 7.16
CA MET A 313 39.85 -11.89 8.02
C MET A 313 39.17 -13.25 8.17
N ILE A 314 38.33 -13.35 9.19
CA ILE A 314 37.41 -14.46 9.42
C ILE A 314 35.97 -13.95 9.47
N GLN A 315 35.07 -14.57 8.71
CA GLN A 315 33.69 -14.14 8.51
C GLN A 315 32.72 -15.20 9.04
N GLY A 316 31.67 -14.71 9.72
CA GLY A 316 30.62 -15.52 10.34
C GLY A 316 29.31 -14.74 10.43
N GLY A 317 28.41 -15.20 11.31
CA GLY A 317 27.09 -14.57 11.50
C GLY A 317 26.05 -14.95 10.45
N ASP A 318 26.25 -16.07 9.76
CA ASP A 318 25.26 -16.68 8.86
C ASP A 318 24.71 -17.97 9.47
N PRO A 319 23.42 -18.03 9.87
CA PRO A 319 22.81 -19.25 10.39
C PRO A 319 22.72 -20.40 9.40
N THR A 320 22.68 -20.12 8.09
CA THR A 320 22.64 -21.19 7.08
C THR A 320 24.02 -21.75 6.77
N GLY A 321 25.10 -21.06 7.17
CA GLY A 321 26.48 -21.46 6.89
C GLY A 321 26.87 -21.47 5.41
N THR A 322 26.04 -20.89 4.54
CA THR A 322 26.24 -20.86 3.08
C THR A 322 27.10 -19.67 2.64
N GLY A 323 27.12 -18.60 3.44
CA GLY A 323 27.82 -17.34 3.19
C GLY A 323 26.97 -16.27 2.51
N THR A 324 25.73 -16.60 2.13
CA THR A 324 24.78 -15.65 1.51
C THR A 324 23.56 -15.37 2.38
N GLY A 325 23.38 -16.12 3.47
CA GLY A 325 22.25 -16.01 4.37
C GLY A 325 22.39 -14.88 5.37
N GLY A 326 21.52 -14.90 6.38
CA GLY A 326 21.49 -13.92 7.45
C GLY A 326 20.48 -12.79 7.22
N GLU A 327 19.86 -12.36 8.31
CA GLU A 327 18.86 -11.28 8.34
C GLU A 327 19.18 -10.32 9.48
N SER A 328 18.86 -9.04 9.31
CA SER A 328 18.99 -8.09 10.42
C SER A 328 17.89 -8.34 11.46
N PHE A 329 18.03 -7.76 12.64
CA PHE A 329 16.99 -7.78 13.66
C PHE A 329 15.63 -7.24 13.15
N TRP A 330 15.66 -6.28 12.23
CA TRP A 330 14.46 -5.67 11.64
C TRP A 330 13.93 -6.44 10.41
N GLY A 331 14.54 -7.56 10.03
CA GLY A 331 14.25 -8.34 8.82
C GLY A 331 14.68 -7.69 7.51
N LYS A 332 14.89 -6.37 7.47
CA LYS A 332 15.34 -5.62 6.29
C LYS A 332 16.83 -5.24 6.38
N PRO A 333 17.57 -5.16 5.26
CA PRO A 333 18.92 -4.63 5.28
C PRO A 333 18.96 -3.19 5.81
N PHE A 334 20.05 -2.82 6.48
CA PHE A 334 20.21 -1.48 7.05
C PHE A 334 21.41 -0.71 6.51
N LYS A 335 21.33 0.62 6.64
CA LYS A 335 22.31 1.58 6.12
C LYS A 335 23.72 1.36 6.67
N ASP A 336 24.72 1.73 5.87
CA ASP A 336 26.10 1.79 6.34
C ASP A 336 26.35 3.00 7.24
N GLU A 337 27.20 2.83 8.25
CA GLU A 337 27.54 3.87 9.23
C GLU A 337 29.05 4.13 9.25
N PHE A 338 29.54 4.84 8.24
CA PHE A 338 30.96 5.18 8.18
C PHE A 338 31.30 6.35 9.10
N ARG A 339 32.46 6.24 9.78
CA ARG A 339 33.01 7.29 10.64
C ARG A 339 34.48 7.49 10.33
N PRO A 340 34.98 8.74 10.27
CA PRO A 340 36.39 9.01 9.97
C PRO A 340 37.34 8.44 11.03
N ASN A 341 36.87 8.32 12.26
CA ASN A 341 37.66 7.83 13.40
C ASN A 341 37.63 6.30 13.53
N LEU A 342 36.93 5.59 12.65
CA LEU A 342 36.86 4.13 12.64
C LEU A 342 37.39 3.62 11.31
N SER A 343 38.54 2.96 11.35
CA SER A 343 39.19 2.33 10.22
C SER A 343 39.58 0.89 10.57
N HIS A 344 39.83 0.08 9.55
CA HIS A 344 40.33 -1.29 9.70
C HIS A 344 41.83 -1.27 9.98
N THR A 345 42.26 -0.51 10.99
CA THR A 345 43.66 -0.42 11.43
C THR A 345 43.85 -1.28 12.66
N GLY A 346 44.77 -2.24 12.57
CA GLY A 346 45.07 -3.19 13.64
C GLY A 346 44.39 -4.55 13.46
N ARG A 347 44.74 -5.45 14.38
CA ARG A 347 44.19 -6.80 14.48
C ARG A 347 42.94 -6.79 15.37
N GLY A 348 41.94 -7.57 15.00
CA GLY A 348 40.72 -7.76 15.78
C GLY A 348 39.69 -6.65 15.58
N VAL A 349 39.69 -5.96 14.44
CA VAL A 349 38.62 -5.00 14.11
C VAL A 349 37.39 -5.79 13.67
N LEU A 350 36.23 -5.42 14.19
CA LEU A 350 34.95 -6.06 13.91
C LEU A 350 34.10 -5.18 12.98
N SER A 351 33.68 -5.75 11.86
CA SER A 351 32.97 -5.04 10.79
C SER A 351 31.83 -5.86 10.19
N MET A 352 30.80 -5.17 9.67
CA MET A 352 29.67 -5.80 8.99
C MET A 352 30.06 -6.27 7.59
N ALA A 353 29.67 -7.49 7.23
CA ALA A 353 29.72 -7.96 5.86
C ALA A 353 28.50 -7.44 5.09
N ASN A 354 28.71 -7.03 3.83
CA ASN A 354 27.66 -6.50 2.97
C ASN A 354 27.87 -6.97 1.52
N SER A 355 26.85 -6.78 0.68
CA SER A 355 26.86 -7.12 -0.75
C SER A 355 26.75 -5.87 -1.63
N GLY A 356 27.11 -4.71 -1.07
CA GLY A 356 26.96 -3.40 -1.66
C GLY A 356 26.50 -2.35 -0.65
N PRO A 357 26.39 -1.07 -1.06
CA PRO A 357 26.01 0.02 -0.16
C PRO A 357 24.66 -0.22 0.51
N ASN A 358 24.59 -0.01 1.83
CA ASN A 358 23.39 -0.11 2.66
C ASN A 358 22.72 -1.50 2.70
N THR A 359 23.50 -2.57 2.56
CA THR A 359 22.98 -3.96 2.55
C THR A 359 23.38 -4.77 3.79
N ASN A 360 23.60 -4.12 4.93
CA ASN A 360 24.01 -4.82 6.15
C ASN A 360 22.88 -5.70 6.70
N LYS A 361 23.21 -6.93 7.11
CA LYS A 361 22.27 -7.92 7.68
C LYS A 361 22.77 -8.43 9.05
N SER A 362 23.03 -9.72 9.22
CA SER A 362 23.64 -10.30 10.43
C SER A 362 25.12 -10.65 10.26
N GLN A 363 25.59 -10.82 9.03
CA GLN A 363 26.95 -11.30 8.80
C GLN A 363 27.99 -10.25 9.21
N PHE A 364 29.06 -10.72 9.85
CA PHE A 364 30.17 -9.89 10.30
C PHE A 364 31.50 -10.61 10.07
N PHE A 365 32.59 -9.84 10.06
CA PHE A 365 33.92 -10.38 9.99
C PHE A 365 34.86 -9.69 10.98
N ILE A 366 35.89 -10.43 11.38
CA ILE A 366 36.96 -9.98 12.26
C ILE A 366 38.25 -9.96 11.45
N THR A 367 38.98 -8.84 11.48
CA THR A 367 40.26 -8.73 10.77
C THR A 367 41.42 -9.36 11.54
N PHE A 368 42.33 -10.03 10.83
CA PHE A 368 43.58 -10.53 11.39
C PHE A 368 44.72 -9.51 11.28
N ARG A 369 44.61 -8.57 10.34
CA ARG A 369 45.59 -7.51 10.05
C ARG A 369 44.86 -6.21 9.68
N SER A 370 45.58 -5.09 9.72
CA SER A 370 45.14 -3.83 9.13
C SER A 370 44.79 -4.00 7.64
N CYS A 371 43.57 -3.60 7.27
CA CYS A 371 43.02 -3.73 5.91
C CYS A 371 42.37 -2.42 5.47
N THR A 372 43.17 -1.38 5.22
CA THR A 372 42.69 -0.02 4.91
C THR A 372 41.83 0.07 3.63
N TYR A 373 41.94 -0.90 2.72
CA TYR A 373 41.12 -0.94 1.50
C TYR A 373 39.63 -1.29 1.74
N LEU A 374 39.30 -1.75 2.94
CA LEU A 374 37.93 -2.02 3.39
C LEU A 374 37.28 -0.78 4.04
N ASP A 375 38.07 0.28 4.28
CA ASP A 375 37.57 1.52 4.86
C ASP A 375 36.54 2.16 3.93
N ARG A 376 35.45 2.67 4.53
CA ARG A 376 34.28 3.23 3.81
C ARG A 376 33.55 2.25 2.88
N LYS A 377 33.86 0.96 2.95
CA LYS A 377 33.08 -0.10 2.28
C LYS A 377 32.29 -0.93 3.29
N HIS A 378 32.90 -1.23 4.43
CA HIS A 378 32.29 -1.99 5.50
C HIS A 378 32.16 -1.14 6.77
N THR A 379 31.02 -1.26 7.44
CA THR A 379 30.76 -0.54 8.69
C THR A 379 31.53 -1.20 9.83
N VAL A 380 32.56 -0.50 10.33
CA VAL A 380 33.31 -0.91 11.53
C VAL A 380 32.46 -0.60 12.75
N PHE A 381 32.14 -1.62 13.56
CA PHE A 381 31.25 -1.45 14.71
C PHE A 381 31.79 -1.94 16.03
N GLY A 382 32.97 -2.56 16.04
CA GLY A 382 33.63 -2.91 17.28
C GLY A 382 35.08 -3.33 17.09
N ARG A 383 35.65 -3.82 18.18
CA ARG A 383 36.98 -4.41 18.22
C ARG A 383 37.05 -5.50 19.29
N ILE A 384 37.97 -6.44 19.12
CA ILE A 384 38.30 -7.43 20.13
C ILE A 384 39.13 -6.75 21.22
N VAL A 385 38.75 -6.97 22.47
CA VAL A 385 39.45 -6.46 23.66
C VAL A 385 40.04 -7.58 24.51
N GLY A 386 39.65 -8.83 24.28
CA GLY A 386 40.20 -10.00 24.96
C GLY A 386 39.93 -11.29 24.19
N GLY A 387 40.75 -12.31 24.43
CA GLY A 387 40.69 -13.57 23.67
C GLY A 387 41.53 -13.55 22.37
N PHE A 388 42.60 -12.74 22.31
CA PHE A 388 43.50 -12.73 21.15
C PHE A 388 44.17 -14.10 20.89
N GLU A 389 44.33 -14.91 21.93
CA GLU A 389 44.79 -16.30 21.82
C GLU A 389 43.79 -17.15 21.02
N THR A 390 42.50 -17.06 21.35
CA THR A 390 41.40 -17.69 20.59
C THR A 390 41.42 -17.23 19.14
N LEU A 391 41.56 -15.92 18.88
CA LEU A 391 41.63 -15.39 17.52
C LEU A 391 42.82 -15.95 16.73
N THR A 392 43.95 -16.14 17.40
CA THR A 392 45.15 -16.75 16.81
C THR A 392 44.96 -18.24 16.55
N ALA A 393 44.30 -18.95 17.47
CA ALA A 393 43.94 -20.35 17.29
C ALA A 393 42.96 -20.53 16.11
N MET A 394 42.01 -19.61 15.92
CA MET A 394 41.10 -19.59 14.78
C MET A 394 41.82 -19.30 13.46
N GLU A 395 42.82 -18.42 13.47
CA GLU A 395 43.64 -18.11 12.27
C GLU A 395 44.56 -19.28 11.86
N ASN A 396 45.04 -20.06 12.82
CA ASN A 396 45.92 -21.21 12.57
C ASN A 396 45.17 -22.44 12.02
N VAL A 397 43.84 -22.42 11.99
CA VAL A 397 43.05 -23.46 11.34
C VAL A 397 43.27 -23.37 9.83
N GLU A 398 43.67 -24.49 9.22
CA GLU A 398 43.79 -24.58 7.77
C GLU A 398 42.42 -24.43 7.11
N SER A 399 42.34 -23.54 6.11
CA SER A 399 41.16 -23.37 5.25
C SER A 399 41.35 -24.08 3.91
N ASP A 400 40.25 -24.49 3.30
CA ASP A 400 40.23 -24.98 1.92
C ASP A 400 40.61 -23.84 0.95
N PRO A 401 41.66 -23.99 0.11
CA PRO A 401 42.08 -22.96 -0.83
C PRO A 401 41.03 -22.60 -1.90
N LYS A 402 40.02 -23.45 -2.13
CA LYS A 402 39.00 -23.19 -3.17
C LYS A 402 37.72 -22.55 -2.60
N SER A 403 37.34 -22.91 -1.38
CA SER A 403 36.09 -22.45 -0.74
C SER A 403 36.33 -21.45 0.40
N ASP A 404 37.58 -21.19 0.79
CA ASP A 404 37.97 -20.43 1.99
C ASP A 404 37.33 -20.96 3.30
N LYS A 405 36.77 -22.18 3.29
CA LYS A 405 36.09 -22.79 4.44
C LYS A 405 37.11 -23.42 5.39
N PRO A 406 37.06 -23.16 6.71
CA PRO A 406 37.91 -23.84 7.68
C PRO A 406 37.74 -25.36 7.63
N LYS A 407 38.83 -26.13 7.60
CA LYS A 407 38.79 -27.60 7.64
C LYS A 407 38.27 -28.11 8.99
N SER A 408 38.70 -27.48 10.08
CA SER A 408 38.09 -27.70 11.39
C SER A 408 36.99 -26.69 11.60
N GLU A 409 35.76 -27.15 11.81
CA GLU A 409 34.62 -26.29 12.05
C GLU A 409 34.87 -25.36 13.25
N ILE A 410 34.67 -24.06 13.05
CA ILE A 410 34.72 -23.06 14.10
C ILE A 410 33.31 -22.53 14.26
N LYS A 411 32.75 -22.67 15.45
CA LYS A 411 31.36 -22.30 15.73
C LYS A 411 31.23 -21.48 17.00
N ILE A 412 30.25 -20.58 16.99
CA ILE A 412 29.80 -19.83 18.15
C ILE A 412 28.82 -20.74 18.90
N ILE A 413 29.15 -21.08 20.14
CA ILE A 413 28.31 -21.90 21.02
C ILE A 413 27.19 -21.03 21.59
N SER A 414 27.55 -19.87 22.13
CA SER A 414 26.61 -18.90 22.67
C SER A 414 27.19 -17.48 22.68
N ALA A 415 26.32 -16.49 22.71
CA ALA A 415 26.71 -15.08 22.88
C ALA A 415 26.14 -14.49 24.17
N THR A 416 27.00 -14.01 25.07
CA THR A 416 26.59 -13.36 26.32
C THR A 416 26.84 -11.85 26.24
N VAL A 417 25.80 -11.05 26.45
CA VAL A 417 25.90 -9.59 26.48
C VAL A 417 26.20 -9.15 27.91
N PHE A 418 27.34 -8.50 28.14
CA PHE A 418 27.74 -8.00 29.47
C PHE A 418 27.19 -6.62 29.76
N VAL A 419 27.25 -5.74 28.77
CA VAL A 419 26.84 -4.35 28.89
C VAL A 419 25.99 -4.02 27.69
N ASP A 420 24.69 -3.83 27.93
CA ASP A 420 23.76 -3.31 26.94
C ASP A 420 23.52 -1.81 27.19
N PRO A 421 24.12 -0.90 26.40
CA PRO A 421 23.93 0.53 26.57
C PRO A 421 22.55 1.00 26.09
N TYR A 422 21.78 0.16 25.39
CA TYR A 422 20.50 0.54 24.84
C TYR A 422 19.34 0.33 25.83
N GLU A 423 19.43 -0.62 26.75
CA GLU A 423 18.41 -0.78 27.82
C GLU A 423 18.38 0.43 28.75
N GLU A 424 19.55 0.97 29.09
CA GLU A 424 19.65 2.20 29.88
C GLU A 424 19.04 3.39 29.13
N ALA A 425 19.30 3.50 27.82
CA ALA A 425 18.74 4.56 26.99
C ALA A 425 17.20 4.44 26.88
N ASP A 426 16.68 3.23 26.71
CA ASP A 426 15.24 2.97 26.67
C ASP A 426 14.56 3.32 27.99
N ALA A 427 15.18 2.96 29.11
CA ALA A 427 14.67 3.31 30.44
C ALA A 427 14.68 4.83 30.69
N GLN A 428 15.73 5.54 30.25
CA GLN A 428 15.80 7.00 30.37
C GLN A 428 14.72 7.70 29.54
N ILE A 429 14.51 7.26 28.31
CA ILE A 429 13.49 7.84 27.42
C ILE A 429 12.08 7.55 27.96
N ALA A 430 11.84 6.35 28.47
CA ALA A 430 10.56 6.01 29.10
C ALA A 430 10.28 6.91 30.32
N ALA A 431 11.28 7.09 31.21
CA ALA A 431 11.14 7.96 32.37
C ALA A 431 10.95 9.44 31.99
N GLU A 432 11.66 9.93 30.97
CA GLU A 432 11.50 11.31 30.49
C GLU A 432 10.10 11.54 29.89
N ARG A 433 9.61 10.59 29.09
CA ARG A 433 8.25 10.62 28.52
C ARG A 433 7.17 10.58 29.61
N GLU A 434 7.32 9.75 30.64
CA GLU A 434 6.40 9.70 31.78
C GLU A 434 6.35 11.03 32.55
N ASN A 435 7.52 11.62 32.82
CA ASN A 435 7.61 12.93 33.48
C ASN A 435 6.99 14.05 32.64
N GLU A 436 7.16 14.02 31.32
CA GLU A 436 6.53 15.00 30.42
C GLU A 436 5.01 14.84 30.37
N LEU A 437 4.50 13.62 30.35
CA LEU A 437 3.05 13.35 30.40
C LEU A 437 2.45 13.90 31.68
N GLN A 438 3.09 13.67 32.83
CA GLN A 438 2.66 14.22 34.12
C GLN A 438 2.62 15.75 34.10
N LYS A 439 3.68 16.40 33.62
CA LYS A 439 3.73 17.87 33.50
C LYS A 439 2.62 18.42 32.59
N GLN A 440 2.36 17.76 31.46
CA GLN A 440 1.29 18.18 30.54
C GLN A 440 -0.10 18.01 31.17
N GLU A 441 -0.32 16.96 31.95
CA GLU A 441 -1.56 16.76 32.69
C GLU A 441 -1.75 17.83 33.77
N GLU A 442 -0.70 18.17 34.52
CA GLU A 442 -0.70 19.25 35.51
C GLU A 442 -0.98 20.61 34.85
N GLU A 443 -0.31 20.94 33.74
CA GLU A 443 -0.52 22.18 32.99
C GLU A 443 -1.96 22.28 32.44
N LYS A 444 -2.53 21.17 31.94
CA LYS A 444 -3.93 21.10 31.49
C LYS A 444 -4.90 21.28 32.65
N GLN A 445 -4.62 20.69 33.80
CA GLN A 445 -5.44 20.88 34.99
C GLN A 445 -5.39 22.34 35.44
N GLN A 446 -4.21 22.96 35.52
CA GLN A 446 -4.04 24.36 35.90
C GLN A 446 -4.74 25.33 34.91
N THR A 447 -4.59 25.11 33.60
CA THR A 447 -5.29 25.93 32.58
C THR A 447 -6.80 25.74 32.63
N SER A 448 -7.30 24.52 32.87
CA SER A 448 -8.74 24.28 33.04
C SER A 448 -9.31 24.96 34.28
N ILE A 449 -8.54 24.99 35.38
CA ILE A 449 -8.91 25.68 36.63
C ILE A 449 -8.90 27.20 36.40
N ALA A 450 -7.89 27.74 35.70
CA ALA A 450 -7.81 29.15 35.35
C ALA A 450 -8.96 29.60 34.43
N GLN A 451 -9.32 28.78 33.44
CA GLN A 451 -10.46 29.06 32.55
C GLN A 451 -11.80 29.01 33.30
N LYS A 452 -11.98 28.08 34.25
CA LYS A 452 -13.17 28.05 35.11
C LYS A 452 -13.26 29.30 35.98
N LYS A 453 -12.16 29.73 36.61
CA LYS A 453 -12.11 30.97 37.39
C LYS A 453 -12.40 32.22 36.55
N ALA A 454 -11.82 32.32 35.35
CA ALA A 454 -12.10 33.43 34.45
C ALA A 454 -13.58 33.47 33.98
N LYS A 455 -14.19 32.29 33.80
CA LYS A 455 -15.61 32.17 33.45
C LYS A 455 -16.56 32.49 34.62
N GLU A 456 -16.13 32.23 35.86
CA GLU A 456 -16.83 32.66 37.07
C GLU A 456 -16.71 34.17 37.31
N GLU A 457 -15.56 34.79 37.04
CA GLU A 457 -15.37 36.24 37.15
C GLU A 457 -16.06 37.04 36.04
N GLN A 458 -16.21 36.48 34.84
CA GLN A 458 -16.97 37.06 33.72
C GLN A 458 -18.47 36.73 33.75
N ALA A 459 -18.95 35.97 34.74
CA ALA A 459 -20.39 35.77 34.89
C ALA A 459 -21.06 37.12 35.22
N PRO A 460 -22.09 37.56 34.47
CA PRO A 460 -22.74 38.85 34.71
C PRO A 460 -23.31 38.87 36.13
N LYS A 461 -22.89 39.86 36.94
CA LYS A 461 -23.39 40.04 38.32
C LYS A 461 -24.91 40.25 38.27
N THR A 462 -25.66 39.28 38.79
CA THR A 462 -27.12 39.33 38.84
C THR A 462 -27.57 40.16 40.04
N PHE A 463 -28.22 41.30 39.80
CA PHE A 463 -28.64 42.22 40.88
C PHE A 463 -30.04 41.96 41.46
N LYS A 464 -30.85 41.03 40.90
CA LYS A 464 -32.02 40.37 41.55
C LYS A 464 -32.64 39.32 40.62
N ALA A 465 -33.39 38.36 41.19
CA ALA A 465 -34.17 37.37 40.45
C ALA A 465 -35.62 37.86 40.27
N GLY A 466 -35.91 38.46 39.11
CA GLY A 466 -37.22 39.01 38.73
C GLY A 466 -37.08 39.99 37.57
N VAL A 467 -38.15 40.23 36.81
CA VAL A 467 -38.14 41.05 35.58
C VAL A 467 -37.51 42.43 35.86
N GLY A 468 -36.40 42.72 35.19
CA GLY A 468 -35.52 43.87 35.49
C GLY A 468 -34.03 43.51 35.67
N LYS A 469 -33.55 42.46 34.99
CA LYS A 469 -32.22 41.83 35.23
C LYS A 469 -30.98 42.70 34.95
N TYR A 470 -31.12 43.91 34.38
CA TYR A 470 -30.00 44.74 33.93
C TYR A 470 -30.13 46.24 34.27
N ILE A 471 -30.98 46.64 35.22
CA ILE A 471 -31.16 48.06 35.58
C ILE A 471 -30.42 48.35 36.89
N ASN A 472 -29.47 49.30 36.85
CA ASN A 472 -28.74 49.79 38.03
C ASN A 472 -29.51 50.97 38.65
N PRO A 473 -29.96 50.89 39.92
CA PRO A 473 -30.78 51.94 40.55
C PRO A 473 -29.99 53.21 40.92
N ALA A 474 -28.67 53.22 40.81
CA ALA A 474 -27.83 54.38 41.16
C ALA A 474 -27.76 55.46 40.06
N THR A 475 -28.43 55.25 38.92
CA THR A 475 -28.43 56.16 37.77
C THR A 475 -29.82 56.71 37.42
N MET A 476 -30.78 56.67 38.35
CA MET A 476 -32.05 57.38 38.20
C MET A 476 -32.11 58.62 39.08
#